data_AF-A0A662Z044-F1
#
_entry.id   AF-A0A662Z044-F1
#
_cell.length_a   1.000
_cell.length_b   1.000
_cell.length_c   1.000
_cell.angle_alpha   90.00
_cell.angle_beta   90.00
_cell.angle_gamma   90.00
#
_symmetry.space_group_name_H-M   'P 1'
#
loop_
_entity.id
_entity.type
_entity.pdbx_description
1 polymer ?
#
loop_
_entity_poly.entity_id
_entity_poly.type
_entity_poly.pdbx_seq_one_letter_code
_entity_poly.pdbx_strand_id
1 'polypeptide(L)'
;MIREEECKMYHLENRLKTYSGWPFTEGCVCTPENMAKAGFIHCPTENSPDVAQCFFCYKELEGWEPDDVPEQEHQRHSPACHFIALKKPVEELTLEELMKLQKERQKFLITTYGRLRSRMRMNLGRVVVLAGLSGIVSFSLLVSAIATDHWYILEVNDPNSTVDPGELNSHSGLWRTCEGNACYPLVYPFSTDTSKQPEPVRRLINMFKAVVILLPLSLVLLVFGGICGLVSSLSKSITLLVLTGSYFLLCTLAALSHWNMNSVNAPALCLLEMASSGFINRVLIASQCLLTLSGVSVYIIYSKLAFEIIVQEYGVQRFAHVHIAFGLSMAMAWLSFTMEIVTGSLLLLAAKITGTQQNLEATAGYSLSMEEGP
;
A
#
# COMPACT_ATOMS: atom_id res chain seq x y z
N MET A 1 41.38 19.43 -13.68
CA MET A 1 41.19 20.89 -13.49
C MET A 1 39.81 21.07 -12.89
N ILE A 2 39.67 21.89 -11.85
CA ILE A 2 38.35 22.22 -11.28
C ILE A 2 37.57 22.96 -12.36
N ARG A 3 36.41 22.46 -12.79
CA ARG A 3 35.64 23.07 -13.89
C ARG A 3 34.97 24.36 -13.39
N GLU A 4 34.98 25.41 -14.21
CA GLU A 4 34.47 26.76 -13.86
C GLU A 4 33.04 26.76 -13.30
N GLU A 5 32.20 25.83 -13.75
CA GLU A 5 30.80 25.65 -13.30
C GLU A 5 30.68 25.32 -11.79
N GLU A 6 31.59 24.52 -11.23
CA GLU A 6 31.54 24.08 -9.83
C GLU A 6 32.02 25.16 -8.83
N CYS A 7 32.81 26.12 -9.33
CA CYS A 7 33.26 27.28 -8.57
C CYS A 7 32.29 28.46 -8.69
N LYS A 8 31.32 28.42 -9.60
CA LYS A 8 30.43 29.56 -9.88
C LYS A 8 29.73 30.08 -8.63
N MET A 9 29.20 29.18 -7.80
CA MET A 9 28.51 29.53 -6.56
C MET A 9 29.44 29.90 -5.41
N TYR A 10 30.76 29.82 -5.58
CA TYR A 10 31.70 30.36 -4.60
C TYR A 10 31.80 31.89 -4.68
N HIS A 11 31.48 32.49 -5.83
CA HIS A 11 31.37 33.93 -5.97
C HIS A 11 30.07 34.46 -5.36
N LEU A 12 30.18 35.44 -4.46
CA LEU A 12 29.04 36.05 -3.77
C LEU A 12 27.99 36.60 -4.75
N GLU A 13 28.43 37.24 -5.83
CA GLU A 13 27.53 37.83 -6.83
C GLU A 13 26.61 36.80 -7.48
N ASN A 14 27.10 35.59 -7.71
CA ASN A 14 26.31 34.54 -8.34
C ASN A 14 25.25 33.99 -7.39
N ARG A 15 25.55 33.94 -6.09
CA ARG A 15 24.55 33.60 -5.06
C ARG A 15 23.50 34.71 -4.95
N LEU A 16 23.92 35.97 -4.92
CA LEU A 16 23.01 37.12 -4.82
C LEU A 16 22.00 37.16 -5.97
N LYS A 17 22.44 36.85 -7.21
CA LYS A 17 21.58 36.78 -8.40
C LYS A 17 20.43 35.77 -8.30
N THR A 18 20.49 34.82 -7.37
CA THR A 18 19.41 33.83 -7.20
C THR A 18 18.18 34.41 -6.49
N TYR A 19 18.33 35.50 -5.72
CA TYR A 19 17.29 36.07 -4.87
C TYR A 19 16.29 36.96 -5.63
N SER A 20 15.67 36.43 -6.68
CA SER A 20 14.57 37.09 -7.38
C SER A 20 13.25 36.88 -6.64
N GLY A 21 12.67 37.95 -6.09
CA GLY A 21 11.39 37.87 -5.37
C GLY A 21 11.50 37.43 -3.92
N TRP A 22 12.67 37.62 -3.29
CA TRP A 22 12.85 37.37 -1.86
C TRP A 22 12.04 38.38 -1.02
N PRO A 23 11.30 37.93 0.01
CA PRO A 23 10.35 38.78 0.73
C PRO A 23 11.01 39.74 1.74
N PHE A 24 12.22 39.46 2.22
CA PHE A 24 12.86 40.22 3.31
C PHE A 24 13.97 41.12 2.78
N THR A 25 13.73 42.42 2.71
CA THR A 25 14.67 43.42 2.17
C THR A 25 15.00 44.47 3.23
N GLU A 26 14.45 45.67 3.13
CA GLU A 26 14.78 46.79 4.03
C GLU A 26 14.27 46.53 5.46
N GLY A 27 15.11 46.82 6.45
CA GLY A 27 14.77 46.67 7.88
C GLY A 27 14.83 45.24 8.42
N CYS A 28 15.17 44.25 7.59
CA CYS A 28 15.32 42.85 7.99
C CYS A 28 16.81 42.48 8.14
N VAL A 29 17.10 41.44 8.92
CA VAL A 29 18.44 40.86 9.08
C VAL A 29 18.73 39.84 7.98
N CYS A 30 17.73 39.06 7.58
CA CYS A 30 17.81 38.02 6.54
C CYS A 30 17.70 38.57 5.10
N THR A 31 18.41 39.67 4.81
CA THR A 31 18.44 40.27 3.47
C THR A 31 19.13 39.34 2.45
N PRO A 32 18.87 39.48 1.14
CA PRO A 32 19.54 38.69 0.10
C PRO A 32 21.07 38.69 0.23
N GLU A 33 21.66 39.83 0.60
CA GLU A 33 23.10 39.98 0.80
C GLU A 33 23.60 39.14 1.98
N ASN A 34 22.90 39.18 3.12
CA ASN A 34 23.29 38.43 4.31
C ASN A 34 23.07 36.93 4.13
N MET A 35 21.99 36.56 3.45
CA MET A 35 21.71 35.18 3.03
C MET A 35 22.81 34.64 2.11
N ALA A 36 23.17 35.39 1.07
CA ALA A 36 24.22 35.02 0.14
C ALA A 36 25.61 34.97 0.80
N LYS A 37 25.89 35.85 1.78
CA LYS A 37 27.13 35.81 2.58
C LYS A 37 27.21 34.56 3.46
N ALA A 38 26.10 34.15 4.07
CA ALA A 38 26.01 32.90 4.83
C ALA A 38 26.08 31.65 3.93
N GLY A 39 26.15 31.81 2.60
CA GLY A 39 26.32 30.74 1.64
C GLY A 39 25.01 30.14 1.13
N PHE A 40 23.88 30.82 1.33
CA PHE A 40 22.60 30.40 0.79
C PHE A 40 22.38 30.90 -0.64
N ILE A 41 21.63 30.12 -1.40
CA ILE A 41 21.01 30.47 -2.68
C ILE A 41 19.49 30.33 -2.53
N HIS A 42 18.75 31.19 -3.20
CA HIS A 42 17.28 31.14 -3.22
C HIS A 42 16.81 30.04 -4.18
N CYS A 43 15.95 29.15 -3.71
CA CYS A 43 15.44 28.00 -4.46
C CYS A 43 13.92 27.88 -4.25
N PRO A 44 13.13 28.87 -4.68
CA PRO A 44 11.70 28.90 -4.41
C PRO A 44 10.99 27.72 -5.06
N THR A 45 10.01 27.16 -4.36
CA THR A 45 9.06 26.18 -4.90
C THR A 45 7.66 26.79 -4.90
N GLU A 46 6.73 26.23 -5.68
CA GLU A 46 5.33 26.73 -5.72
C GLU A 46 4.66 26.76 -4.33
N ASN A 47 5.04 25.84 -3.45
CA ASN A 47 4.45 25.69 -2.11
C ASN A 47 5.24 26.42 -1.01
N SER A 48 6.53 26.68 -1.22
CA SER A 48 7.43 27.34 -0.26
C SER A 48 8.31 28.36 -1.00
N PRO A 49 7.91 29.65 -1.05
CA PRO A 49 8.58 30.69 -1.85
C PRO A 49 9.87 31.23 -1.20
N ASP A 50 10.12 30.95 0.07
CA ASP A 50 11.25 31.42 0.86
C ASP A 50 12.32 30.35 1.11
N VAL A 51 12.28 29.23 0.38
CA VAL A 51 13.28 28.17 0.51
C VAL A 51 14.66 28.68 0.10
N ALA A 52 15.63 28.51 0.99
CA ALA A 52 17.03 28.83 0.75
C ALA A 52 17.91 27.60 1.01
N GLN A 53 18.86 27.32 0.12
CA GLN A 53 19.74 26.16 0.19
C GLN A 53 21.20 26.60 0.24
N CYS A 54 22.01 26.02 1.13
CA CYS A 54 23.45 26.27 1.12
C CYS A 54 24.13 25.62 -0.10
N PHE A 55 24.89 26.38 -0.90
CA PHE A 55 25.57 25.82 -2.09
C PHE A 55 26.65 24.76 -1.77
N PHE A 56 27.17 24.80 -0.55
CA PHE A 56 28.28 23.95 -0.10
C PHE A 56 27.78 22.66 0.57
N CYS A 57 26.97 22.81 1.64
CA CYS A 57 26.48 21.67 2.41
C CYS A 57 25.06 21.21 2.01
N TYR A 58 24.42 21.89 1.06
CA TYR A 58 23.06 21.58 0.56
C TYR A 58 21.98 21.54 1.65
N LYS A 59 22.24 22.19 2.80
CA LYS A 59 21.22 22.35 3.84
C LYS A 59 20.16 23.32 3.35
N GLU A 60 18.93 22.84 3.22
CA GLU A 60 17.74 23.63 2.95
C GLU A 60 17.11 24.11 4.25
N LEU A 61 16.70 25.37 4.25
CA LEU A 61 15.94 26.05 5.31
C LEU A 61 14.77 26.83 4.66
N GLU A 62 13.63 26.82 5.33
CA GLU A 62 12.40 27.52 4.97
C GLU A 62 11.75 28.08 6.24
N GLY A 63 10.77 28.97 6.10
CA GLY A 63 10.11 29.64 7.22
C GLY A 63 10.96 30.76 7.82
N TRP A 64 11.63 31.53 6.97
CA TRP A 64 12.51 32.62 7.43
C TRP A 64 11.72 33.76 8.05
N GLU A 65 12.22 34.28 9.16
CA GLU A 65 11.68 35.45 9.85
C GLU A 65 12.59 36.67 9.62
N PRO A 66 12.04 37.90 9.65
CA PRO A 66 12.80 39.13 9.42
C PRO A 66 14.05 39.29 10.31
N ASP A 67 13.99 38.79 11.54
CA ASP A 67 15.05 38.93 12.55
C ASP A 67 16.08 37.79 12.52
N ASP A 68 15.89 36.77 11.67
CA ASP A 68 16.79 35.63 11.58
C ASP A 68 18.17 36.06 11.09
N VAL A 69 19.22 35.59 11.78
CA VAL A 69 20.61 35.80 11.40
C VAL A 69 21.07 34.62 10.54
N PRO A 70 21.26 34.76 9.22
CA PRO A 70 21.47 33.62 8.33
C PRO A 70 22.70 32.77 8.67
N GLU A 71 23.78 33.40 9.12
CA GLU A 71 24.99 32.72 9.54
C GLU A 71 24.76 31.85 10.79
N GLN A 72 24.02 32.36 11.78
CA GLN A 72 23.70 31.62 13.00
C GLN A 72 22.76 30.45 12.70
N GLU A 73 21.75 30.67 11.86
CA GLU A 73 20.84 29.60 11.44
C GLU A 73 21.56 28.51 10.64
N HIS A 74 22.47 28.90 9.75
CA HIS A 74 23.33 27.94 9.06
C HIS A 74 24.18 27.13 10.04
N GLN A 75 24.85 27.77 10.99
CA GLN A 75 25.69 27.09 11.97
C GLN A 75 24.86 26.17 12.90
N ARG A 76 23.66 26.60 13.30
CA ARG A 76 22.73 25.83 14.13
C ARG A 76 22.25 24.57 13.41
N HIS A 77 21.89 24.69 12.14
CA HIS A 77 21.29 23.61 11.36
C HIS A 77 22.30 22.73 10.60
N SER A 78 23.53 23.22 10.39
CA SER A 78 24.63 22.49 9.74
C SER A 78 25.99 22.90 10.34
N PRO A 79 26.27 22.58 11.62
CA PRO A 79 27.51 22.98 12.30
C PRO A 79 28.78 22.37 11.68
N ALA A 80 28.63 21.33 10.86
CA ALA A 80 29.72 20.66 10.14
C ALA A 80 30.00 21.26 8.75
N CYS A 81 29.28 22.32 8.35
CA CYS A 81 29.52 22.98 7.08
C CYS A 81 30.90 23.65 7.08
N HIS A 82 31.79 23.23 6.19
CA HIS A 82 33.14 23.77 6.13
C HIS A 82 33.21 25.17 5.51
N PHE A 83 32.18 25.59 4.77
CA PHE A 83 32.06 26.95 4.24
C PHE A 83 31.81 27.97 5.36
N ILE A 84 30.85 27.72 6.26
CA ILE A 84 30.53 28.65 7.35
C ILE A 84 31.65 28.72 8.40
N ALA A 85 32.48 27.68 8.48
CA ALA A 85 33.65 27.63 9.36
C ALA A 85 34.89 28.36 8.79
N LEU A 86 34.82 28.91 7.57
CA LEU A 86 35.94 29.65 6.97
C LEU A 86 36.21 30.94 7.74
N LYS A 87 37.49 31.22 7.99
CA LYS A 87 37.95 32.46 8.66
C LYS A 87 38.31 33.58 7.69
N LYS A 88 38.35 33.28 6.39
CA LYS A 88 38.76 34.19 5.32
C LYS A 88 37.75 34.09 4.17
N PRO A 89 37.53 35.17 3.41
CA PRO A 89 36.70 35.12 2.22
C PRO A 89 37.32 34.18 1.16
N VAL A 90 36.49 33.65 0.26
CA VAL A 90 36.93 32.63 -0.70
C VAL A 90 37.99 33.17 -1.65
N GLU A 91 37.89 34.46 -1.99
CA GLU A 91 38.79 35.17 -2.90
C GLU A 91 40.23 35.28 -2.37
N GLU A 92 40.41 35.16 -1.05
CA GLU A 92 41.71 35.22 -0.37
C GLU A 92 42.31 33.83 -0.09
N LEU A 93 41.61 32.75 -0.46
CA LEU A 93 42.09 31.39 -0.23
C LEU A 93 43.21 31.04 -1.21
N THR A 94 44.24 30.38 -0.69
CA THR A 94 45.26 29.72 -1.51
C THR A 94 44.68 28.51 -2.24
N LEU A 95 45.34 28.07 -3.32
CA LEU A 95 44.95 26.87 -4.07
C LEU A 95 44.85 25.62 -3.16
N GLU A 96 45.76 25.50 -2.19
CA GLU A 96 45.76 24.40 -1.22
C GLU A 96 44.55 24.45 -0.28
N GLU A 97 44.23 25.63 0.26
CA GLU A 97 43.04 25.82 1.10
C GLU A 97 41.75 25.55 0.33
N LEU A 98 41.67 26.00 -0.93
CA LEU A 98 40.53 25.74 -1.81
C LEU A 98 40.37 24.24 -2.11
N MET A 99 41.46 23.54 -2.44
CA MET A 99 41.44 22.09 -2.66
C MET A 99 40.99 21.34 -1.40
N LYS A 100 41.46 21.76 -0.22
CA LYS A 100 41.02 21.18 1.06
C LYS A 100 39.53 21.41 1.30
N LEU A 101 39.03 22.59 1.01
CA LEU A 101 37.61 22.92 1.15
C LEU A 101 36.73 22.05 0.22
N GLN A 102 37.12 21.87 -1.04
CA GLN A 102 36.41 20.99 -1.98
C GLN A 102 36.47 19.52 -1.53
N LYS A 103 37.60 19.06 -1.00
CA LYS A 103 37.74 17.71 -0.45
C LYS A 103 36.78 17.46 0.72
N GLU A 104 36.62 18.44 1.61
CA GLU A 104 35.67 18.33 2.72
C GLU A 104 34.22 18.38 2.24
N ARG A 105 33.92 19.15 1.18
CA ARG A 105 32.61 19.13 0.51
C ARG A 105 32.28 17.74 -0.02
N GLN A 106 33.21 17.15 -0.77
CA GLN A 106 33.15 15.80 -1.32
C GLN A 106 32.88 14.77 -0.21
N LYS A 107 33.68 14.82 0.86
CA LYS A 107 33.52 13.92 2.01
C LYS A 107 32.16 14.09 2.70
N PHE A 108 31.69 15.33 2.85
CA PHE A 108 30.38 15.63 3.42
C PHE A 108 29.25 15.06 2.56
N LEU A 109 29.32 15.24 1.24
CA LEU A 109 28.36 14.70 0.28
C LEU A 109 28.31 13.17 0.34
N ILE A 110 29.46 12.50 0.25
CA ILE A 110 29.55 11.03 0.32
C ILE A 110 28.99 10.50 1.64
N THR A 111 29.33 11.14 2.77
CA THR A 111 28.90 10.70 4.10
C THR A 111 27.39 10.90 4.29
N THR A 112 26.87 12.06 3.92
CA THR A 112 25.44 12.40 4.06
C THR A 112 24.59 11.55 3.12
N TYR A 113 25.01 11.42 1.86
CA TYR A 113 24.36 10.57 0.88
C TYR A 113 24.40 9.10 1.31
N GLY A 114 25.55 8.61 1.78
CA GLY A 114 25.70 7.25 2.31
C GLY A 114 24.77 6.98 3.50
N ARG A 115 24.64 7.93 4.42
CA ARG A 115 23.72 7.83 5.58
C ARG A 115 22.26 7.81 5.14
N LEU A 116 21.85 8.70 4.23
CA LEU A 116 20.50 8.74 3.66
C LEU A 116 20.17 7.44 2.92
N ARG A 117 21.07 6.95 2.08
CA ARG A 117 20.96 5.68 1.36
C ARG A 117 20.80 4.50 2.32
N SER A 118 21.62 4.45 3.38
CA SER A 118 21.51 3.41 4.40
C SER A 118 20.17 3.45 5.12
N ARG A 119 19.70 4.65 5.52
CA ARG A 119 18.40 4.83 6.18
C ARG A 119 17.24 4.39 5.29
N MET A 120 17.23 4.78 4.01
CA MET A 120 16.20 4.34 3.07
C MET A 120 16.23 2.84 2.82
N ARG A 121 17.41 2.22 2.72
CA ARG A 121 17.54 0.75 2.55
C ARG A 121 16.99 0.00 3.76
N MET A 122 17.24 0.48 4.98
CA MET A 122 16.64 -0.08 6.20
C MET A 122 15.12 0.07 6.22
N ASN A 123 14.61 1.21 5.78
CA ASN A 123 13.17 1.45 5.68
C ASN A 123 12.52 0.54 4.63
N LEU A 124 13.13 0.42 3.44
CA LEU A 124 12.65 -0.48 2.38
C LEU A 124 12.60 -1.93 2.85
N GLY A 125 13.68 -2.42 3.48
CA GLY A 125 13.73 -3.78 4.02
C GLY A 125 12.61 -4.05 5.02
N ARG A 126 12.36 -3.12 5.96
CA ARG A 126 11.26 -3.24 6.93
C ARG A 126 9.89 -3.27 6.24
N VAL A 127 9.64 -2.40 5.28
CA VAL A 127 8.37 -2.34 4.55
C VAL A 127 8.11 -3.64 3.79
N VAL A 128 9.12 -4.19 3.11
CA VAL A 128 9.02 -5.46 2.37
C VAL A 128 8.74 -6.63 3.32
N VAL A 129 9.42 -6.70 4.47
CA VAL A 129 9.18 -7.75 5.47
C VAL A 129 7.75 -7.65 6.02
N LEU A 130 7.26 -6.45 6.32
CA LEU A 130 5.88 -6.25 6.76
C LEU A 130 4.87 -6.67 5.70
N ALA A 131 5.11 -6.35 4.42
CA ALA A 131 4.26 -6.78 3.31
C ALA A 131 4.24 -8.32 3.17
N GLY A 132 5.39 -8.97 3.33
CA GLY A 132 5.48 -10.43 3.31
C GLY A 132 4.71 -11.08 4.46
N LEU A 133 4.87 -10.57 5.69
CA LEU A 133 4.14 -11.06 6.85
C LEU A 133 2.63 -10.85 6.72
N SER A 134 2.19 -9.68 6.24
CA SER A 134 0.76 -9.43 6.02
C SER A 134 0.17 -10.36 4.95
N GLY A 135 0.92 -10.65 3.88
CA GLY A 135 0.52 -11.61 2.85
C GLY A 135 0.40 -13.04 3.39
N ILE A 136 1.32 -13.50 4.24
CA ILE A 136 1.27 -14.82 4.87
C ILE A 136 0.07 -14.94 5.82
N VAL A 137 -0.20 -13.88 6.60
CA VAL A 137 -1.38 -13.83 7.49
C VAL A 137 -2.67 -13.90 6.68
N SER A 138 -2.78 -13.11 5.60
CA SER A 138 -3.92 -13.19 4.67
C SER A 138 -4.10 -14.61 4.13
N PHE A 139 -3.04 -15.23 3.58
CA PHE A 139 -3.10 -16.59 3.06
C PHE A 139 -3.60 -17.59 4.11
N SER A 140 -3.05 -17.52 5.32
CA SER A 140 -3.42 -18.43 6.42
C SER A 140 -4.89 -18.26 6.84
N LEU A 141 -5.38 -17.02 6.89
CA LEU A 141 -6.78 -16.72 7.19
C LEU A 141 -7.72 -17.23 6.11
N LEU A 142 -7.38 -17.05 4.83
CA LEU A 142 -8.21 -17.53 3.72
C LEU A 142 -8.23 -19.06 3.63
N VAL A 143 -7.09 -19.73 3.83
CA VAL A 143 -7.04 -21.20 3.93
C VAL A 143 -7.91 -21.67 5.09
N SER A 144 -7.79 -21.04 6.26
CA SER A 144 -8.57 -21.39 7.44
C SER A 144 -10.06 -21.17 7.19
N ALA A 145 -10.46 -20.07 6.54
CA ALA A 145 -11.83 -19.81 6.15
C ALA A 145 -12.38 -20.92 5.23
N ILE A 146 -11.64 -21.32 4.20
CA ILE A 146 -12.09 -22.37 3.25
C ILE A 146 -12.16 -23.76 3.93
N ALA A 147 -11.25 -24.06 4.86
CA ALA A 147 -11.14 -25.37 5.48
C ALA A 147 -12.09 -25.58 6.68
N THR A 148 -12.49 -24.51 7.36
CA THR A 148 -13.32 -24.57 8.57
C THR A 148 -14.81 -24.53 8.25
N ASP A 149 -15.60 -25.11 9.16
CA ASP A 149 -17.03 -25.33 8.93
C ASP A 149 -17.93 -24.34 9.66
N HIS A 150 -17.42 -23.14 9.92
CA HIS A 150 -18.06 -22.12 10.75
C HIS A 150 -18.38 -20.89 9.88
N TRP A 151 -18.98 -21.12 8.71
CA TRP A 151 -19.46 -20.03 7.86
C TRP A 151 -20.84 -19.57 8.30
N TYR A 152 -21.68 -20.53 8.62
CA TYR A 152 -23.09 -20.33 8.93
C TYR A 152 -23.45 -21.15 10.17
N ILE A 153 -24.09 -20.51 11.15
CA ILE A 153 -24.48 -21.14 12.42
C ILE A 153 -25.98 -20.93 12.61
N LEU A 154 -26.70 -22.02 12.86
CA LEU A 154 -28.10 -22.01 13.27
C LEU A 154 -28.13 -22.23 14.77
N GLU A 155 -28.55 -21.18 15.49
CA GLU A 155 -28.71 -21.21 16.94
C GLU A 155 -30.17 -21.45 17.29
N VAL A 156 -30.45 -22.48 18.08
CA VAL A 156 -31.80 -22.77 18.57
C VAL A 156 -31.92 -22.25 20.00
N ASN A 157 -32.72 -21.20 20.19
CA ASN A 157 -32.96 -20.58 21.49
C ASN A 157 -34.40 -20.86 21.96
N ASP A 158 -34.65 -22.11 22.34
CA ASP A 158 -35.93 -22.54 22.91
C ASP A 158 -35.87 -22.49 24.46
N PRO A 159 -36.59 -21.56 25.11
CA PRO A 159 -36.58 -21.41 26.57
C PRO A 159 -37.25 -22.56 27.33
N ASN A 160 -37.96 -23.47 26.64
CA ASN A 160 -38.59 -24.65 27.22
C ASN A 160 -37.76 -25.94 27.04
N SER A 161 -36.61 -25.87 26.37
CA SER A 161 -35.70 -27.00 26.19
C SER A 161 -34.95 -27.34 27.48
N THR A 162 -34.91 -28.63 27.83
CA THR A 162 -34.03 -29.16 28.90
C THR A 162 -32.65 -29.60 28.37
N VAL A 163 -32.43 -29.51 27.06
CA VAL A 163 -31.19 -29.91 26.37
C VAL A 163 -30.25 -28.71 26.31
N ASP A 164 -28.95 -28.94 26.53
CA ASP A 164 -27.92 -27.90 26.47
C ASP A 164 -27.94 -27.22 25.08
N PRO A 165 -28.01 -25.88 24.98
CA PRO A 165 -28.12 -25.19 23.70
C PRO A 165 -27.01 -25.56 22.71
N GLY A 166 -25.82 -25.93 23.20
CA GLY A 166 -24.69 -26.35 22.37
C GLY A 166 -24.92 -27.64 21.58
N GLU A 167 -25.77 -28.56 22.05
CA GLU A 167 -26.07 -29.81 21.35
C GLU A 167 -27.13 -29.65 20.25
N LEU A 168 -27.97 -28.62 20.35
CA LEU A 168 -29.02 -28.29 19.36
C LEU A 168 -28.50 -27.41 18.22
N ASN A 169 -27.34 -26.79 18.40
CA ASN A 169 -26.75 -25.90 17.40
C ASN A 169 -26.19 -26.70 16.22
N SER A 170 -26.41 -26.18 15.01
CA SER A 170 -25.77 -26.71 13.81
C SER A 170 -24.90 -25.64 13.16
N HIS A 171 -23.74 -26.07 12.66
CA HIS A 171 -22.80 -25.21 11.96
C HIS A 171 -22.45 -25.80 10.61
N SER A 172 -22.39 -24.95 9.60
CA SER A 172 -22.16 -25.33 8.21
C SER A 172 -20.92 -24.65 7.65
N GLY A 173 -20.11 -25.46 6.98
CA GLY A 173 -18.97 -25.06 6.18
C GLY A 173 -19.25 -25.03 4.70
N LEU A 174 -18.17 -24.94 3.94
CA LEU A 174 -18.19 -25.07 2.49
C LEU A 174 -18.26 -26.54 2.02
N TRP A 175 -17.84 -27.48 2.87
CA TRP A 175 -17.68 -28.90 2.48
C TRP A 175 -18.53 -29.88 3.29
N ARG A 176 -18.97 -29.47 4.48
CA ARG A 176 -19.72 -30.30 5.43
C ARG A 176 -20.58 -29.44 6.34
N THR A 177 -21.64 -30.04 6.87
CA THR A 177 -22.48 -29.48 7.92
C THR A 177 -22.43 -30.40 9.13
N CYS A 178 -22.32 -29.83 10.31
CA CYS A 178 -22.30 -30.55 11.56
C CYS A 178 -23.49 -30.13 12.44
N GLU A 179 -24.15 -31.11 13.03
CA GLU A 179 -25.27 -30.97 13.96
C GLU A 179 -24.84 -31.64 15.28
N GLY A 180 -24.66 -30.83 16.33
CA GLY A 180 -23.99 -31.28 17.55
C GLY A 180 -22.62 -31.91 17.26
N ASN A 181 -22.48 -33.21 17.57
CA ASN A 181 -21.25 -33.99 17.35
C ASN A 181 -21.21 -34.75 16.00
N ALA A 182 -22.30 -34.77 15.23
CA ALA A 182 -22.39 -35.50 13.98
C ALA A 182 -22.13 -34.58 12.79
N CYS A 183 -21.23 -34.98 11.87
CA CYS A 183 -20.92 -34.21 10.67
C CYS A 183 -21.26 -34.98 9.40
N TYR A 184 -21.93 -34.31 8.48
CA TYR A 184 -22.37 -34.85 7.20
C TYR A 184 -21.69 -34.08 6.06
N PRO A 185 -21.12 -34.78 5.06
CA PRO A 185 -20.57 -34.11 3.89
C PRO A 185 -21.70 -33.43 3.12
N LEU A 186 -21.49 -32.18 2.70
CA LEU A 186 -22.44 -31.52 1.81
C LEU A 186 -22.41 -32.26 0.47
N VAL A 187 -23.58 -32.58 -0.08
CA VAL A 187 -23.68 -33.23 -1.39
C VAL A 187 -22.90 -32.40 -2.41
N TYR A 188 -21.91 -33.04 -3.05
CA TYR A 188 -21.03 -32.36 -3.98
C TYR A 188 -21.87 -31.78 -5.11
N PRO A 189 -21.97 -30.44 -5.23
CA PRO A 189 -22.96 -29.84 -6.11
C PRO A 189 -22.68 -30.16 -7.59
N PHE A 190 -21.44 -30.53 -7.92
CA PHE A 190 -20.99 -30.92 -9.25
C PHE A 190 -21.45 -32.33 -9.69
N SER A 191 -21.85 -33.19 -8.75
CA SER A 191 -22.30 -34.56 -9.05
C SER A 191 -23.82 -34.68 -9.21
N THR A 192 -24.57 -33.68 -8.73
CA THR A 192 -26.03 -33.64 -8.84
C THR A 192 -26.50 -33.16 -10.21
N ASP A 193 -27.33 -33.97 -10.88
CA ASP A 193 -28.06 -33.58 -12.08
C ASP A 193 -29.11 -32.50 -11.74
N THR A 194 -28.70 -31.25 -11.92
CA THR A 194 -29.53 -30.07 -11.63
C THR A 194 -30.70 -29.90 -12.60
N SER A 195 -30.77 -30.66 -13.69
CA SER A 195 -31.84 -30.53 -14.70
C SER A 195 -33.21 -30.95 -14.17
N LYS A 196 -33.24 -31.82 -13.15
CA LYS A 196 -34.47 -32.40 -12.57
C LYS A 196 -34.96 -31.67 -11.31
N GLN A 197 -34.21 -30.69 -10.81
CA GLN A 197 -34.54 -29.97 -9.59
C GLN A 197 -35.45 -28.76 -9.87
N PRO A 198 -36.34 -28.39 -8.93
CA PRO A 198 -37.14 -27.17 -9.03
C PRO A 198 -36.26 -25.92 -9.22
N GLU A 199 -36.74 -24.95 -9.99
CA GLU A 199 -36.07 -23.65 -10.25
C GLU A 199 -35.42 -22.99 -9.02
N PRO A 200 -36.10 -22.84 -7.85
CA PRO A 200 -35.49 -22.20 -6.69
C PRO A 200 -34.30 -22.99 -6.12
N VAL A 201 -34.41 -24.32 -6.07
CA VAL A 201 -33.36 -25.21 -5.57
C VAL A 201 -32.17 -25.22 -6.54
N ARG A 202 -32.44 -25.23 -7.84
CA ARG A 202 -31.40 -25.16 -8.88
C ARG A 202 -30.59 -23.86 -8.78
N ARG A 203 -31.25 -22.73 -8.51
CA ARG A 203 -30.58 -21.44 -8.31
C ARG A 203 -29.63 -21.48 -7.11
N LEU A 204 -30.06 -22.03 -5.98
CA LEU A 204 -29.22 -22.21 -4.78
C LEU A 204 -27.99 -23.07 -5.06
N ILE A 205 -28.16 -24.21 -5.74
CA ILE A 205 -27.06 -25.10 -6.10
C ILE A 205 -26.04 -24.36 -6.98
N ASN A 206 -26.49 -23.58 -7.95
CA ASN A 206 -25.60 -22.82 -8.84
C ASN A 206 -24.84 -21.72 -8.09
N MET A 207 -25.47 -21.02 -7.15
CA MET A 207 -24.80 -20.04 -6.29
C MET A 207 -23.73 -20.70 -5.41
N PHE A 208 -24.05 -21.85 -4.82
CA PHE A 208 -23.11 -22.61 -4.01
C PHE A 208 -21.92 -23.14 -4.83
N LYS A 209 -22.15 -23.64 -6.06
CA LYS A 209 -21.08 -23.99 -7.02
C LYS A 209 -20.13 -22.83 -7.27
N ALA A 210 -20.67 -21.62 -7.43
CA ALA A 210 -19.85 -20.44 -7.66
C ALA A 210 -18.94 -20.16 -6.45
N VAL A 211 -19.46 -20.20 -5.22
CA VAL A 211 -18.64 -19.99 -4.00
C VAL A 211 -17.51 -21.02 -3.89
N VAL A 212 -17.82 -22.30 -4.12
CA VAL A 212 -16.86 -23.41 -4.06
C VAL A 212 -15.74 -23.28 -5.11
N ILE A 213 -15.96 -22.57 -6.22
CA ILE A 213 -14.94 -22.30 -7.24
C ILE A 213 -14.19 -21.00 -6.93
N LEU A 214 -14.91 -19.93 -6.59
CA LEU A 214 -14.35 -18.59 -6.42
C LEU A 214 -13.35 -18.52 -5.27
N LEU A 215 -13.64 -19.12 -4.12
CA LEU A 215 -12.75 -19.02 -2.96
C LEU A 215 -11.42 -19.78 -3.15
N PRO A 216 -11.38 -21.03 -3.66
CA PRO A 216 -10.11 -21.68 -3.98
C PRO A 216 -9.36 -21.02 -5.14
N LEU A 217 -10.05 -20.54 -6.18
CA LEU A 217 -9.41 -19.79 -7.26
C LEU A 217 -8.72 -18.54 -6.70
N SER A 218 -9.38 -17.88 -5.74
CA SER A 218 -8.82 -16.73 -5.08
C SER A 218 -7.54 -17.11 -4.30
N LEU A 219 -7.54 -18.23 -3.59
CA LEU A 219 -6.34 -18.71 -2.88
C LEU A 219 -5.15 -18.92 -3.82
N VAL A 220 -5.39 -19.49 -5.00
CA VAL A 220 -4.36 -19.71 -6.03
C VAL A 220 -3.77 -18.38 -6.51
N LEU A 221 -4.63 -17.42 -6.80
CA LEU A 221 -4.26 -16.09 -7.25
C LEU A 221 -3.47 -15.30 -6.20
N LEU A 222 -3.82 -15.43 -4.91
CA LEU A 222 -3.06 -14.89 -3.79
C LEU A 222 -1.62 -15.42 -3.76
N VAL A 223 -1.41 -16.72 -4.01
CA VAL A 223 -0.08 -17.33 -4.09
C VAL A 223 0.73 -16.75 -5.24
N PHE A 224 0.15 -16.66 -6.44
CA PHE A 224 0.82 -16.04 -7.59
C PHE A 224 1.16 -14.57 -7.34
N GLY A 225 0.23 -13.80 -6.74
CA GLY A 225 0.47 -12.42 -6.33
C GLY A 225 1.62 -12.29 -5.32
N GLY A 226 1.68 -13.20 -4.34
CA GLY A 226 2.76 -13.25 -3.35
C GLY A 226 4.13 -13.56 -3.97
N ILE A 227 4.21 -14.55 -4.86
CA ILE A 227 5.46 -14.89 -5.59
C ILE A 227 5.92 -13.70 -6.44
N CYS A 228 5.00 -13.10 -7.21
CA CYS A 228 5.31 -11.92 -8.00
C CYS A 228 5.77 -10.76 -7.12
N GLY A 229 5.11 -10.49 -5.98
CA GLY A 229 5.52 -9.44 -5.04
C GLY A 229 6.92 -9.66 -4.47
N LEU A 230 7.26 -10.89 -4.10
CA LEU A 230 8.60 -11.26 -3.63
C LEU A 230 9.66 -11.05 -4.73
N VAL A 231 9.41 -11.55 -5.93
CA VAL A 231 10.32 -11.39 -7.09
C VAL A 231 10.49 -9.91 -7.45
N SER A 232 9.42 -9.11 -7.39
CA SER A 232 9.45 -7.67 -7.63
C SER A 232 10.34 -6.93 -6.63
N SER A 233 10.26 -7.32 -5.36
CA SER A 233 11.08 -6.75 -4.30
C SER A 233 12.56 -7.11 -4.45
N LEU A 234 12.86 -8.38 -4.74
CA LEU A 234 14.23 -8.86 -4.94
C LEU A 234 14.88 -8.23 -6.19
N SER A 235 14.11 -8.09 -7.27
CA SER A 235 14.58 -7.46 -8.51
C SER A 235 14.66 -5.93 -8.44
N LYS A 236 14.12 -5.30 -7.38
CA LYS A 236 13.99 -3.83 -7.22
C LYS A 236 13.31 -3.17 -8.44
N SER A 237 12.43 -3.89 -9.11
CA SER A 237 11.72 -3.40 -10.29
C SER A 237 10.49 -2.61 -9.87
N ILE A 238 10.52 -1.29 -10.11
CA ILE A 238 9.41 -0.38 -9.76
C ILE A 238 8.15 -0.78 -10.51
N THR A 239 8.24 -1.08 -11.81
CA THR A 239 7.09 -1.48 -12.63
C THR A 239 6.40 -2.72 -12.08
N LEU A 240 7.18 -3.73 -11.66
CA LEU A 240 6.62 -4.96 -11.11
C LEU A 240 6.04 -4.74 -9.70
N LEU A 241 6.65 -3.90 -8.87
CA LEU A 241 6.10 -3.53 -7.55
C LEU A 241 4.79 -2.75 -7.67
N VAL A 242 4.67 -1.84 -8.64
CA VAL A 242 3.43 -1.10 -8.92
C VAL A 242 2.36 -2.04 -9.47
N LEU A 243 2.72 -2.94 -10.37
CA LEU A 243 1.78 -3.90 -10.95
C LEU A 243 1.25 -4.88 -9.89
N THR A 244 2.11 -5.41 -9.03
CA THR A 244 1.72 -6.32 -7.95
C THR A 244 0.95 -5.58 -6.84
N GLY A 245 1.38 -4.38 -6.45
CA GLY A 245 0.66 -3.55 -5.48
C GLY A 245 -0.73 -3.15 -5.98
N SER A 246 -0.86 -2.77 -7.25
CA SER A 246 -2.16 -2.44 -7.86
C SER A 246 -3.07 -3.65 -8.02
N TYR A 247 -2.52 -4.83 -8.34
CA TYR A 247 -3.25 -6.10 -8.37
C TYR A 247 -3.98 -6.38 -7.03
N PHE A 248 -3.32 -6.15 -5.90
CA PHE A 248 -3.93 -6.29 -4.56
C PHE A 248 -4.93 -5.17 -4.20
N LEU A 249 -4.90 -4.01 -4.86
CA LEU A 249 -5.71 -2.84 -4.50
C LEU A 249 -6.91 -2.58 -5.41
N LEU A 250 -6.94 -3.15 -6.61
CA LEU A 250 -8.02 -2.99 -7.59
C LEU A 250 -9.40 -3.55 -7.13
N CYS A 251 -9.55 -3.88 -5.84
CA CYS A 251 -10.77 -4.40 -5.22
C CYS A 251 -11.66 -3.30 -4.62
N THR A 252 -11.06 -2.21 -4.12
CA THR A 252 -11.79 -1.17 -3.38
C THR A 252 -12.64 -0.28 -4.29
N LEU A 253 -12.15 0.04 -5.49
CA LEU A 253 -12.87 0.89 -6.45
C LEU A 253 -14.11 0.20 -7.06
N ALA A 254 -14.02 -1.11 -7.32
CA ALA A 254 -15.13 -1.90 -7.86
C ALA A 254 -16.17 -2.28 -6.79
N ALA A 255 -15.75 -2.42 -5.52
CA ALA A 255 -16.68 -2.56 -4.40
C ALA A 255 -17.50 -1.27 -4.17
N LEU A 256 -16.85 -0.10 -4.22
CA LEU A 256 -17.51 1.19 -4.03
C LEU A 256 -18.44 1.58 -5.18
N SER A 257 -18.15 1.16 -6.43
CA SER A 257 -19.01 1.46 -7.58
C SER A 257 -20.31 0.64 -7.63
N HIS A 258 -20.41 -0.45 -6.86
CA HIS A 258 -21.56 -1.37 -6.91
C HIS A 258 -22.24 -1.68 -5.57
N TRP A 259 -21.80 -1.08 -4.46
CA TRP A 259 -22.53 -1.11 -3.17
C TRP A 259 -23.83 -0.29 -3.24
N ASN A 260 -24.81 -0.77 -3.99
CA ASN A 260 -26.20 -0.36 -3.91
C ASN A 260 -27.02 -1.58 -3.46
N MET A 261 -27.39 -1.61 -2.17
CA MET A 261 -28.03 -2.72 -1.44
C MET A 261 -29.39 -3.20 -2.00
N ASN A 262 -29.90 -2.65 -3.10
CA ASN A 262 -31.24 -2.92 -3.60
C ASN A 262 -31.32 -3.82 -4.85
N SER A 263 -30.20 -4.30 -5.41
CA SER A 263 -30.23 -5.16 -6.61
C SER A 263 -29.74 -6.57 -6.35
N VAL A 264 -30.69 -7.51 -6.26
CA VAL A 264 -30.50 -8.97 -6.14
C VAL A 264 -29.70 -9.56 -7.33
N ASN A 265 -29.45 -8.77 -8.38
CA ASN A 265 -28.76 -9.18 -9.60
C ASN A 265 -27.32 -8.69 -9.74
N ALA A 266 -26.77 -7.95 -8.76
CA ALA A 266 -25.43 -7.35 -8.84
C ALA A 266 -24.28 -8.35 -9.14
N PRO A 267 -24.20 -9.55 -8.53
CA PRO A 267 -23.13 -10.51 -8.87
C PRO A 267 -23.33 -11.18 -10.23
N ALA A 268 -24.58 -11.33 -10.69
CA ALA A 268 -24.91 -11.94 -11.99
C ALA A 268 -24.66 -10.98 -13.16
N LEU A 269 -24.93 -9.67 -12.99
CA LEU A 269 -24.57 -8.63 -13.96
C LEU A 269 -23.04 -8.49 -14.08
N CYS A 270 -22.31 -8.58 -12.97
CA CYS A 270 -20.84 -8.54 -12.98
C CYS A 270 -20.26 -9.70 -13.80
N LEU A 271 -20.81 -10.91 -13.66
CA LEU A 271 -20.40 -12.08 -14.47
C LEU A 271 -20.82 -11.98 -15.96
N LEU A 272 -21.95 -11.33 -16.27
CA LEU A 272 -22.45 -11.14 -17.64
C LEU A 272 -21.69 -10.04 -18.42
N GLU A 273 -21.34 -8.93 -17.77
CA GLU A 273 -20.49 -7.88 -18.38
C GLU A 273 -19.05 -8.38 -18.61
N MET A 274 -18.55 -9.24 -17.72
CA MET A 274 -17.27 -9.93 -17.91
C MET A 274 -17.28 -10.93 -19.09
N ALA A 275 -18.45 -11.45 -19.49
CA ALA A 275 -18.58 -12.38 -20.61
C ALA A 275 -18.67 -11.67 -21.98
N SER A 276 -19.03 -10.38 -22.03
CA SER A 276 -19.35 -9.67 -23.29
C SER A 276 -18.21 -8.80 -23.85
N SER A 277 -17.09 -8.64 -23.14
CA SER A 277 -15.99 -7.74 -23.54
C SER A 277 -14.60 -8.39 -23.43
N GLY A 278 -13.98 -8.71 -24.58
CA GLY A 278 -12.53 -8.96 -24.72
C GLY A 278 -11.86 -9.77 -23.60
N PHE A 279 -12.19 -11.06 -23.53
CA PHE A 279 -12.01 -11.97 -22.38
C PHE A 279 -10.56 -12.34 -21.98
N ILE A 280 -9.51 -11.93 -22.70
CA ILE A 280 -8.13 -12.38 -22.39
C ILE A 280 -7.30 -11.30 -21.69
N ASN A 281 -7.49 -10.01 -22.00
CA ASN A 281 -6.69 -8.93 -21.38
C ASN A 281 -7.28 -8.34 -20.10
N ARG A 282 -8.57 -8.61 -19.79
CA ARG A 282 -9.25 -8.07 -18.59
C ARG A 282 -9.47 -9.10 -17.49
N VAL A 283 -9.47 -10.40 -17.80
CA VAL A 283 -9.53 -11.47 -16.79
C VAL A 283 -8.24 -11.53 -15.96
N LEU A 284 -7.11 -11.11 -16.53
CA LEU A 284 -5.87 -10.87 -15.79
C LEU A 284 -5.95 -9.67 -14.80
N ILE A 285 -7.02 -8.88 -14.90
CA ILE A 285 -7.34 -7.67 -14.11
C ILE A 285 -8.68 -7.88 -13.37
N ALA A 286 -9.10 -9.12 -13.12
CA ALA A 286 -9.99 -9.38 -12.00
C ALA A 286 -9.09 -9.42 -10.77
N SER A 287 -9.10 -8.36 -9.97
CA SER A 287 -8.30 -8.29 -8.75
C SER A 287 -8.70 -9.44 -7.83
N GLN A 288 -7.70 -10.12 -7.26
CA GLN A 288 -7.88 -11.26 -6.37
C GLN A 288 -9.00 -11.04 -5.34
N CYS A 289 -9.03 -9.86 -4.73
CA CYS A 289 -10.01 -9.55 -3.72
C CYS A 289 -11.43 -9.23 -4.24
N LEU A 290 -11.65 -9.07 -5.56
CA LEU A 290 -13.00 -9.14 -6.12
C LEU A 290 -13.55 -10.57 -6.09
N LEU A 291 -12.69 -11.58 -6.23
CA LEU A 291 -13.13 -12.98 -6.16
C LEU A 291 -13.46 -13.39 -4.73
N THR A 292 -12.68 -12.96 -3.74
CA THR A 292 -13.00 -13.20 -2.32
C THR A 292 -14.27 -12.46 -1.91
N LEU A 293 -14.40 -11.17 -2.25
CA LEU A 293 -15.59 -10.38 -1.93
C LEU A 293 -16.84 -10.90 -2.64
N SER A 294 -16.75 -11.26 -3.92
CA SER A 294 -17.87 -11.87 -4.66
C SER A 294 -18.25 -13.23 -4.10
N GLY A 295 -17.28 -14.10 -3.77
CA GLY A 295 -17.53 -15.39 -3.13
C GLY A 295 -18.26 -15.23 -1.78
N VAL A 296 -17.77 -14.34 -0.93
CA VAL A 296 -18.39 -13.99 0.38
C VAL A 296 -19.80 -13.42 0.18
N SER A 297 -19.99 -12.51 -0.77
CA SER A 297 -21.29 -11.89 -1.06
C SER A 297 -22.30 -12.90 -1.59
N VAL A 298 -21.89 -13.75 -2.53
CA VAL A 298 -22.74 -14.83 -3.07
C VAL A 298 -23.12 -15.80 -1.94
N TYR A 299 -22.21 -16.10 -1.01
CA TYR A 299 -22.50 -16.95 0.14
C TYR A 299 -23.55 -16.35 1.09
N ILE A 300 -23.49 -15.04 1.38
CA ILE A 300 -24.52 -14.35 2.19
C ILE A 300 -25.89 -14.46 1.53
N ILE A 301 -25.97 -14.17 0.22
CA ILE A 301 -27.24 -14.21 -0.52
C ILE A 301 -27.77 -15.64 -0.60
N TYR A 302 -26.88 -16.62 -0.86
CA TYR A 302 -27.22 -18.05 -0.82
C TYR A 302 -27.81 -18.45 0.54
N SER A 303 -27.15 -18.07 1.63
CA SER A 303 -27.57 -18.44 2.99
C SER A 303 -28.94 -17.85 3.34
N LYS A 304 -29.18 -16.58 3.00
CA LYS A 304 -30.47 -15.93 3.20
C LYS A 304 -31.58 -16.61 2.40
N LEU A 305 -31.33 -16.88 1.11
CA LEU A 305 -32.31 -17.50 0.22
C LEU A 305 -32.60 -18.96 0.62
N ALA A 306 -31.58 -19.69 1.06
CA ALA A 306 -31.73 -21.07 1.54
C ALA A 306 -32.64 -21.12 2.77
N PHE A 307 -32.45 -20.20 3.72
CA PHE A 307 -33.30 -20.12 4.90
C PHE A 307 -34.74 -19.77 4.57
N GLU A 308 -34.98 -18.78 3.69
CA GLU A 308 -36.33 -18.41 3.26
C GLU A 308 -37.09 -19.59 2.63
N ILE A 309 -36.42 -20.40 1.81
CA ILE A 309 -36.99 -21.61 1.19
C ILE A 309 -37.34 -22.67 2.25
N ILE A 310 -36.45 -22.91 3.20
CA ILE A 310 -36.67 -23.89 4.29
C ILE A 310 -37.85 -23.46 5.17
N VAL A 311 -37.93 -22.18 5.52
CA VAL A 311 -39.06 -21.63 6.32
C VAL A 311 -40.37 -21.76 5.57
N GLN A 312 -40.37 -21.58 4.24
CA GLN A 312 -41.56 -21.74 3.41
C GLN A 312 -42.03 -23.20 3.34
N GLU A 313 -41.10 -24.16 3.30
CA GLU A 313 -41.42 -25.59 3.20
C GLU A 313 -41.91 -26.20 4.52
N TYR A 314 -41.31 -25.82 5.64
CA TYR A 314 -41.58 -26.43 6.96
C TYR A 314 -42.41 -25.56 7.92
N GLY A 315 -42.74 -24.32 7.54
CA GLY A 315 -43.63 -23.41 8.26
C GLY A 315 -42.95 -22.52 9.29
N VAL A 316 -43.40 -21.26 9.36
CA VAL A 316 -42.78 -20.17 10.16
C VAL A 316 -42.74 -20.47 11.66
N GLN A 317 -43.75 -21.15 12.21
CA GLN A 317 -43.86 -21.44 13.65
C GLN A 317 -42.71 -22.32 14.17
N ARG A 318 -42.17 -23.20 13.31
CA ARG A 318 -41.10 -24.13 13.70
C ARG A 318 -39.72 -23.45 13.81
N PHE A 319 -39.55 -22.28 13.18
CA PHE A 319 -38.29 -21.53 13.18
C PHE A 319 -38.38 -20.24 14.03
N ALA A 320 -39.46 -20.05 14.79
CA ALA A 320 -39.64 -18.86 15.62
C ALA A 320 -38.52 -18.66 16.66
N HIS A 321 -37.86 -19.75 17.07
CA HIS A 321 -36.76 -19.78 18.03
C HIS A 321 -35.39 -20.03 17.39
N VAL A 322 -35.29 -19.99 16.06
CA VAL A 322 -34.04 -20.28 15.34
C VAL A 322 -33.46 -18.97 14.80
N HIS A 323 -32.25 -18.63 15.26
CA HIS A 323 -31.52 -17.46 14.82
C HIS A 323 -30.35 -17.86 13.91
N ILE A 324 -30.08 -16.99 12.94
CA ILE A 324 -28.98 -17.14 12.00
C ILE A 324 -27.83 -16.27 12.45
N ALA A 325 -26.66 -16.86 12.64
CA ALA A 325 -25.41 -16.16 12.89
C ALA A 325 -24.36 -16.50 11.83
N PHE A 326 -23.54 -15.52 11.47
CA PHE A 326 -22.35 -15.77 10.66
C PHE A 326 -21.18 -16.17 11.56
N GLY A 327 -20.50 -17.26 11.23
CA GLY A 327 -19.44 -17.80 12.06
C GLY A 327 -18.04 -17.25 11.77
N LEU A 328 -17.05 -17.79 12.48
CA LEU A 328 -15.66 -17.31 12.43
C LEU A 328 -15.02 -17.41 11.04
N SER A 329 -15.40 -18.39 10.22
CA SER A 329 -14.86 -18.55 8.85
C SER A 329 -15.18 -17.35 7.98
N MET A 330 -16.36 -16.77 8.17
CA MET A 330 -16.79 -15.55 7.50
C MET A 330 -15.92 -14.35 7.92
N ALA A 331 -15.69 -14.19 9.22
CA ALA A 331 -14.83 -13.13 9.76
C ALA A 331 -13.38 -13.27 9.27
N MET A 332 -12.85 -14.50 9.21
CA MET A 332 -11.50 -14.78 8.69
C MET A 332 -11.38 -14.42 7.20
N ALA A 333 -12.40 -14.70 6.38
CA ALA A 333 -12.41 -14.31 4.97
C ALA A 333 -12.36 -12.78 4.79
N TRP A 334 -13.15 -12.04 5.58
CA TRP A 334 -13.11 -10.57 5.62
C TRP A 334 -11.76 -10.03 6.11
N LEU A 335 -11.19 -10.63 7.15
CA LEU A 335 -9.90 -10.23 7.67
C LEU A 335 -8.77 -10.48 6.65
N SER A 336 -8.80 -11.60 5.92
CA SER A 336 -7.88 -11.84 4.80
C SER A 336 -7.93 -10.71 3.78
N PHE A 337 -9.14 -10.34 3.35
CA PHE A 337 -9.34 -9.24 2.41
C PHE A 337 -8.72 -7.92 2.90
N THR A 338 -8.90 -7.57 4.18
CA THR A 338 -8.29 -6.35 4.72
C THR A 338 -6.76 -6.42 4.73
N MET A 339 -6.19 -7.59 5.03
CA MET A 339 -4.75 -7.81 5.04
C MET A 339 -4.15 -7.80 3.62
N GLU A 340 -4.91 -8.18 2.60
CA GLU A 340 -4.53 -8.05 1.19
C GLU A 340 -4.38 -6.58 0.78
N ILE A 341 -5.32 -5.71 1.19
CA ILE A 341 -5.23 -4.26 0.95
C ILE A 341 -3.99 -3.66 1.62
N VAL A 342 -3.73 -4.06 2.87
CA VAL A 342 -2.52 -3.65 3.60
C VAL A 342 -1.26 -4.10 2.86
N THR A 343 -1.22 -5.35 2.39
CA THR A 343 -0.11 -5.89 1.61
C THR A 343 0.13 -5.09 0.33
N GLY A 344 -0.93 -4.79 -0.44
CA GLY A 344 -0.84 -3.98 -1.66
C GLY A 344 -0.32 -2.56 -1.40
N SER A 345 -0.81 -1.92 -0.34
CA SER A 345 -0.38 -0.57 0.07
C SER A 345 1.09 -0.53 0.49
N LEU A 346 1.56 -1.55 1.21
CA LEU A 346 2.98 -1.68 1.58
C LEU A 346 3.88 -1.92 0.36
N LEU A 347 3.44 -2.70 -0.63
CA LEU A 347 4.19 -2.88 -1.89
C LEU A 347 4.28 -1.60 -2.72
N LEU A 348 3.22 -0.78 -2.78
CA LEU A 348 3.27 0.53 -3.42
C LEU A 348 4.20 1.51 -2.68
N LEU A 349 4.19 1.48 -1.34
CA LEU A 349 5.14 2.25 -0.54
C LEU A 349 6.59 1.81 -0.82
N ALA A 350 6.83 0.51 -0.94
CA ALA A 350 8.13 -0.03 -1.33
C ALA A 350 8.55 0.43 -2.73
N ALA A 351 7.62 0.49 -3.69
CA ALA A 351 7.86 1.02 -5.03
C ALA A 351 8.29 2.50 -4.98
N LYS A 352 7.58 3.32 -4.18
CA LYS A 352 7.90 4.74 -3.99
C LYS A 352 9.30 4.92 -3.39
N ILE A 353 9.64 4.21 -2.32
CA ILE A 353 10.97 4.26 -1.68
C ILE A 353 12.06 3.84 -2.68
N THR A 354 11.82 2.79 -3.46
CA THR A 354 12.76 2.32 -4.49
C THR A 354 12.99 3.37 -5.57
N GLY A 355 11.94 4.05 -6.04
CA GLY A 355 12.04 5.17 -6.97
C GLY A 355 12.82 6.36 -6.42
N THR A 356 12.55 6.75 -5.17
CA THR A 356 13.35 7.79 -4.49
C THR A 356 14.82 7.39 -4.39
N GLN A 357 15.11 6.11 -4.12
CA GLN A 357 16.48 5.60 -4.10
C GLN A 357 17.18 5.73 -5.46
N GLN A 358 16.51 5.34 -6.56
CA GLN A 358 17.07 5.43 -7.91
C GLN A 358 17.31 6.89 -8.33
N ASN A 359 16.39 7.80 -8.01
CA ASN A 359 16.56 9.23 -8.28
C ASN A 359 17.73 9.84 -7.48
N LEU A 360 17.88 9.42 -6.21
CA LEU A 360 19.03 9.79 -5.39
C LEU A 360 20.34 9.26 -5.97
N GLU A 361 20.36 8.02 -6.49
CA GLU A 361 21.54 7.45 -7.16
C GLU A 361 21.87 8.18 -8.47
N ALA A 362 20.87 8.63 -9.23
CA ALA A 362 21.08 9.44 -10.43
C ALA A 362 21.64 10.85 -10.12
N THR A 363 21.13 11.53 -9.09
CA THR A 363 21.61 12.86 -8.67
C THR A 363 23.02 12.80 -8.05
N ALA A 364 23.31 11.78 -7.25
CA ALA A 364 24.67 11.51 -6.78
C ALA A 364 25.61 11.17 -7.95
N GLY A 365 25.15 10.35 -8.91
CA GLY A 365 25.91 10.01 -10.10
C GLY A 365 26.21 11.22 -11.00
N TYR A 366 25.29 12.18 -11.12
CA TYR A 366 25.53 13.42 -11.86
C TYR A 366 26.55 14.32 -11.14
N SER A 367 26.46 14.45 -9.81
CA SER A 367 27.42 15.24 -9.04
C SER A 367 28.84 14.62 -9.02
N LEU A 368 28.96 13.29 -9.12
CA LEU A 368 30.25 12.58 -9.23
C LEU A 368 30.79 12.48 -10.67
N SER A 369 29.95 12.26 -11.69
CA SER A 369 30.39 12.19 -13.10
C SER A 369 30.78 13.56 -13.67
N MET A 370 30.36 14.62 -12.99
CA MET A 370 30.92 15.95 -13.14
C MET A 370 32.43 16.01 -12.78
N GLU A 371 33.01 15.09 -12.01
CA GLU A 371 34.47 15.13 -11.75
C GLU A 371 35.34 14.36 -12.75
N GLU A 372 34.77 13.51 -13.62
CA GLU A 372 35.55 12.59 -14.50
C GLU A 372 35.44 12.88 -16.02
N GLY A 373 34.95 14.05 -16.43
CA GLY A 373 34.98 14.48 -17.84
C GLY A 373 36.32 15.11 -18.25
N PRO A 374 36.79 14.87 -19.50
CA PRO A 374 38.20 14.94 -19.94
C PRO A 374 38.93 16.26 -19.71
#